data_AF-A0A2M7UFX5-F1
#
_entry.id   AF-A0A2M7UFX5-F1
#
_cell.length_a   1.000
_cell.length_b   1.000
_cell.length_c   1.000
_cell.angle_alpha   90.00
_cell.angle_beta   90.00
_cell.angle_gamma   90.00
#
_symmetry.space_group_name_H-M   'P 1'
#
loop_
_entity.id
_entity.type
_entity.pdbx_description
1 polymer ?
#
loop_
_entity_poly.entity_id
_entity_poly.type
_entity_poly.pdbx_seq_one_letter_code
_entity_poly.pdbx_strand_id
1 'polypeptide(L)'
;FSLLLPEILSSEGLPHSLRAIGAIPPVFIFSGMGGAWLIEKFRTQGHRFRTVKNIAITTFLLVVLAHTYNYYFIDWGKNPEVQGAYTQHFVDIGNYLNGLPADAKKYVIVNEGGVPVPFPDGIPMPAQTIMFITHGTPNIAYLKPEQLQSVTGKSTIVLMKYDKNILNQLQEMFPDGKILDQKDIWSFEVNPKHEIRNPK
;
A
#
# COMPACT_ATOMS: atom_id res chain seq x y z
N PHE A 1 -23.44 -1.44 -23.81
CA PHE A 1 -23.58 -2.36 -22.66
C PHE A 1 -22.69 -3.59 -22.78
N SER A 2 -22.64 -4.29 -23.91
CA SER A 2 -21.81 -5.52 -24.04
C SER A 2 -20.31 -5.33 -23.76
N LEU A 3 -19.77 -4.14 -24.04
CA LEU A 3 -18.36 -3.79 -23.82
C LEU A 3 -17.99 -3.49 -22.35
N LEU A 4 -18.99 -3.32 -21.47
CA LEU A 4 -18.82 -3.11 -20.03
C LEU A 4 -19.16 -4.38 -19.22
N LEU A 5 -19.66 -5.44 -19.87
CA LEU A 5 -20.03 -6.69 -19.20
C LEU A 5 -18.91 -7.30 -18.35
N PRO A 6 -17.62 -7.31 -18.77
CA PRO A 6 -16.55 -7.86 -17.94
C PRO A 6 -16.32 -7.11 -16.63
N GLU A 7 -16.60 -5.81 -16.60
CA GLU A 7 -16.52 -4.98 -15.40
C GLU A 7 -17.73 -5.21 -14.48
N ILE A 8 -18.94 -5.23 -15.06
CA ILE A 8 -20.21 -5.40 -14.33
C ILE A 8 -20.31 -6.78 -13.67
N LEU A 9 -19.81 -7.83 -14.34
CA LEU A 9 -19.89 -9.22 -13.86
C LEU A 9 -18.70 -9.62 -12.98
N SER A 10 -17.74 -8.72 -12.74
CA SER A 10 -16.57 -9.03 -11.93
C SER A 10 -16.89 -9.00 -10.44
N SER A 11 -16.62 -10.10 -9.74
CA SER A 11 -16.82 -10.27 -8.30
C SER A 11 -15.74 -9.64 -7.42
N GLU A 12 -14.76 -8.93 -8.01
CA GLU A 12 -13.60 -8.40 -7.29
C GLU A 12 -13.87 -7.10 -6.53
N GLY A 13 -15.10 -6.59 -6.54
CA GLY A 13 -15.54 -5.48 -5.68
C GLY A 13 -14.91 -4.11 -5.98
N LEU A 14 -13.92 -4.05 -6.88
CA LEU A 14 -13.25 -2.83 -7.29
C LEU A 14 -13.31 -2.71 -8.82
N PRO A 15 -13.89 -1.62 -9.36
CA PRO A 15 -13.86 -1.37 -10.80
C PRO A 15 -12.40 -1.19 -11.25
N HIS A 16 -11.88 -2.21 -11.94
CA HIS A 16 -10.52 -2.18 -12.46
C HIS A 16 -10.52 -1.70 -13.91
N SER A 17 -9.82 -0.60 -14.18
CA SER A 17 -9.84 0.08 -15.49
C SER A 17 -9.46 -0.83 -16.67
N LEU A 18 -8.65 -1.87 -16.43
CA LEU A 18 -8.28 -2.86 -17.44
C LEU A 18 -9.49 -3.69 -17.93
N ARG A 19 -10.48 -3.94 -17.07
CA ARG A 19 -11.71 -4.69 -17.43
C ARG A 19 -12.72 -3.83 -18.20
N ALA A 20 -12.59 -2.52 -18.11
CA ALA A 20 -13.42 -1.55 -18.83
C ALA A 20 -12.84 -1.14 -20.20
N ILE A 21 -11.74 -1.75 -20.64
CA ILE A 21 -11.00 -1.35 -21.86
C ILE A 21 -11.87 -1.34 -23.13
N GLY A 22 -12.91 -2.19 -23.19
CA GLY A 22 -13.86 -2.23 -24.28
C GLY A 22 -14.66 -0.93 -24.46
N ALA A 23 -14.77 -0.09 -23.43
CA ALA A 23 -15.47 1.19 -23.51
C ALA A 23 -14.65 2.29 -24.20
N ILE A 24 -13.36 2.08 -24.48
CA ILE A 24 -12.49 3.09 -25.10
C ILE A 24 -13.06 3.60 -26.43
N PRO A 25 -13.35 2.76 -27.45
CA PRO A 25 -13.80 3.26 -28.76
C PRO A 25 -15.05 4.16 -28.70
N PRO A 26 -16.17 3.76 -28.06
CA PRO A 26 -17.35 4.62 -28.03
C PRO A 26 -17.12 5.93 -27.26
N VAL A 27 -16.35 5.92 -26.17
CA VAL A 27 -16.06 7.13 -25.39
C VAL A 27 -15.30 8.16 -26.23
N PHE A 28 -14.28 7.73 -26.97
CA PHE A 28 -13.51 8.65 -27.82
C PHE A 28 -14.31 9.15 -29.03
N ILE A 29 -15.14 8.30 -29.65
CA ILE A 29 -16.02 8.72 -30.76
C ILE A 29 -16.99 9.80 -30.30
N PHE A 30 -17.71 9.58 -29.19
CA PHE A 30 -18.68 10.56 -28.68
C PHE A 30 -18.01 11.85 -28.22
N SER A 31 -16.85 11.76 -27.56
CA SER A 31 -16.08 12.95 -27.15
C SER A 31 -15.60 13.76 -28.36
N GLY A 32 -15.13 13.08 -29.41
CA GLY A 32 -14.72 13.71 -30.67
C GLY A 32 -15.88 14.39 -31.39
N MET A 33 -17.03 13.72 -31.50
CA MET A 33 -18.25 14.30 -32.08
C MET A 33 -18.72 15.54 -31.32
N GLY A 34 -18.75 15.48 -29.98
CA GLY A 34 -19.10 16.63 -29.15
C GLY A 34 -18.12 17.80 -29.31
N GLY A 35 -16.82 17.49 -29.38
CA GLY A 35 -15.77 18.48 -29.65
C GLY A 35 -15.92 19.15 -31.01
N ALA A 36 -16.12 18.37 -32.07
CA ALA A 36 -16.34 18.88 -33.43
C ALA A 36 -17.57 19.78 -33.50
N TRP A 37 -18.68 19.34 -32.91
CA TRP A 37 -19.93 20.12 -32.84
C TRP A 37 -19.74 21.46 -32.12
N LEU A 38 -19.01 21.47 -30.99
CA LEU A 38 -18.70 22.71 -30.26
C LEU A 38 -17.84 23.66 -31.12
N ILE A 39 -16.81 23.14 -31.79
CA ILE A 39 -15.93 23.93 -32.65
C ILE A 39 -16.71 24.61 -33.77
N GLU A 40 -17.58 23.86 -34.46
CA GLU A 40 -18.43 24.38 -35.53
C GLU A 40 -19.39 25.47 -35.03
N LYS A 41 -20.08 25.21 -33.91
CA LYS A 41 -21.04 26.14 -33.31
C LYS A 41 -20.42 27.49 -32.94
N PHE A 42 -19.14 27.51 -32.56
CA PHE A 42 -18.43 28.71 -32.17
C PHE A 42 -17.50 29.29 -33.25
N ARG A 43 -17.53 28.75 -34.48
CA ARG A 43 -16.64 29.16 -35.59
C ARG A 43 -16.99 30.53 -36.19
N THR A 44 -18.27 30.90 -36.19
CA THR A 44 -18.82 32.08 -36.88
C THR A 44 -19.00 33.30 -35.96
N GLN A 45 -18.41 33.28 -34.76
CA GLN A 45 -18.60 34.32 -33.75
C GLN A 45 -17.62 35.48 -33.92
N GLY A 46 -18.07 36.71 -33.64
CA GLY A 46 -17.26 37.93 -33.75
C GLY A 46 -16.07 38.01 -32.78
N HIS A 47 -15.12 38.92 -33.05
CA HIS A 47 -13.84 39.02 -32.33
C HIS A 47 -13.98 39.21 -30.80
N ARG A 48 -14.97 40.00 -30.35
CA ARG A 48 -15.27 40.22 -28.92
C ARG A 48 -15.73 38.93 -28.22
N PHE A 49 -16.57 38.14 -28.89
CA PHE A 49 -17.05 36.86 -28.37
C PHE A 49 -15.92 35.82 -28.30
N ARG A 50 -15.02 35.79 -29.30
CA ARG A 50 -13.84 34.91 -29.30
C ARG A 50 -12.93 35.17 -28.10
N THR A 51 -12.70 36.44 -27.75
CA THR A 51 -11.83 36.82 -26.63
C THR A 51 -12.44 36.38 -25.29
N VAL A 52 -13.72 36.69 -25.05
CA VAL A 52 -14.43 36.29 -23.82
C VAL A 52 -14.49 34.77 -23.68
N LYS A 53 -14.76 34.04 -24.78
CA LYS A 53 -14.75 32.59 -24.82
C LYS A 53 -13.39 32.01 -24.42
N ASN A 54 -12.30 32.51 -25.01
CA ASN A 54 -10.96 32.00 -24.71
C ASN A 54 -10.61 32.25 -23.24
N ILE A 55 -10.91 33.44 -22.71
CA ILE A 55 -10.72 33.75 -21.28
C ILE A 55 -11.52 32.76 -20.43
N ALA A 56 -12.81 32.56 -20.73
CA ALA A 56 -13.65 31.64 -19.97
C ALA A 56 -13.13 30.20 -19.99
N ILE A 57 -12.69 29.70 -21.15
CA ILE A 57 -12.10 28.36 -21.28
C ILE A 57 -10.79 28.28 -20.50
N THR A 58 -9.89 29.25 -20.64
CA THR A 58 -8.62 29.26 -19.92
C THR A 58 -8.84 29.33 -18.41
N THR A 59 -9.75 30.20 -17.94
CA THR A 59 -10.12 30.27 -16.52
C THR A 59 -10.73 28.97 -16.04
N PHE A 60 -11.64 28.36 -16.80
CA PHE A 60 -12.21 27.06 -16.46
C PHE A 60 -11.12 25.98 -16.32
N LEU A 61 -10.19 25.89 -17.28
CA LEU A 61 -9.08 24.93 -17.23
C LEU A 61 -8.17 25.18 -16.03
N LEU A 62 -7.87 26.44 -15.69
CA LEU A 62 -7.08 26.79 -14.51
C LEU A 62 -7.80 26.43 -13.21
N VAL A 63 -9.12 26.65 -13.12
CA VAL A 63 -9.92 26.26 -11.95
C VAL A 63 -9.95 24.75 -11.81
N VAL A 64 -10.17 24.01 -12.90
CA VAL A 64 -10.12 22.53 -12.89
C VAL A 64 -8.74 22.04 -12.45
N LEU A 65 -7.66 22.59 -13.00
CA LEU A 65 -6.30 22.23 -12.62
C LEU A 65 -6.05 22.48 -11.13
N ALA A 66 -6.41 23.67 -10.63
CA ALA A 66 -6.25 24.01 -9.23
C ALA A 66 -7.08 23.09 -8.33
N HIS A 67 -8.32 22.80 -8.71
CA HIS A 67 -9.19 21.90 -7.95
C HIS A 67 -8.64 20.47 -7.92
N THR A 68 -8.25 19.91 -9.07
CA THR A 68 -7.67 18.57 -9.16
C THR A 68 -6.37 18.47 -8.37
N TYR A 69 -5.53 19.51 -8.40
CA TYR A 69 -4.31 19.55 -7.59
C TYR A 69 -4.63 19.49 -6.09
N ASN A 70 -5.55 20.33 -5.62
CA ASN A 70 -5.94 20.35 -4.20
C ASN A 70 -6.55 18.99 -3.80
N TYR A 71 -7.47 18.47 -4.60
CA TYR A 71 -8.15 17.21 -4.30
C TYR A 71 -7.17 16.02 -4.24
N TYR A 72 -6.28 15.91 -5.23
CA TYR A 72 -5.36 14.77 -5.34
C TYR A 72 -4.16 14.87 -4.38
N PHE A 73 -3.49 16.02 -4.30
CA PHE A 73 -2.26 16.13 -3.52
C PHE A 73 -2.50 16.55 -2.07
N ILE A 74 -3.56 17.32 -1.79
CA ILE A 74 -3.81 17.84 -0.45
C ILE A 74 -4.85 16.98 0.26
N ASP A 75 -6.05 16.85 -0.30
CA ASP A 75 -7.15 16.16 0.39
C ASP A 75 -6.87 14.67 0.49
N TRP A 76 -6.53 14.03 -0.64
CA TRP A 76 -6.16 12.61 -0.65
C TRP A 76 -4.83 12.33 0.04
N GLY A 77 -3.85 13.23 -0.08
CA GLY A 77 -2.56 13.09 0.62
C GLY A 77 -2.68 13.09 2.14
N LYS A 78 -3.71 13.74 2.69
CA LYS A 78 -4.00 13.78 4.13
C LYS A 78 -5.00 12.73 4.59
N ASN A 79 -5.59 11.96 3.68
CA ASN A 79 -6.64 11.00 4.02
C ASN A 79 -6.00 9.70 4.56
N PRO A 80 -6.28 9.30 5.82
CA PRO A 80 -5.72 8.08 6.40
C PRO A 80 -6.17 6.80 5.67
N GLU A 81 -7.36 6.78 5.06
CA GLU A 81 -7.85 5.63 4.28
C GLU A 81 -6.96 5.37 3.06
N VAL A 82 -6.41 6.43 2.46
CA VAL A 82 -5.46 6.29 1.34
C VAL A 82 -4.17 5.64 1.84
N GLN A 83 -3.65 6.04 3.00
CA GLN A 83 -2.46 5.43 3.58
C GLN A 83 -2.67 3.94 3.89
N GLY A 84 -3.83 3.58 4.43
CA GLY A 84 -4.23 2.19 4.64
C GLY A 84 -4.31 1.38 3.35
N ALA A 85 -4.96 1.94 2.32
CA ALA A 85 -5.11 1.28 1.01
C ALA A 85 -3.77 1.01 0.32
N TYR A 86 -2.77 1.87 0.51
CA TYR A 86 -1.41 1.70 -0.02
C TYR A 86 -0.44 1.02 0.95
N THR A 87 -0.95 0.44 2.04
CA THR A 87 -0.15 -0.41 2.94
C THR A 87 1.07 0.31 3.53
N GLN A 88 0.91 1.61 3.85
CA GLN A 88 1.96 2.47 4.41
C GLN A 88 2.65 1.84 5.64
N HIS A 89 1.90 1.09 6.45
CA HIS A 89 2.44 0.42 7.62
C HIS A 89 3.63 -0.54 7.32
N PHE A 90 3.72 -1.14 6.13
CA PHE A 90 4.89 -1.94 5.76
C PHE A 90 6.15 -1.09 5.53
N VAL A 91 5.98 0.12 4.99
CA VAL A 91 7.07 1.09 4.88
C VAL A 91 7.53 1.51 6.28
N ASP A 92 6.58 1.76 7.18
CA ASP A 92 6.87 2.16 8.56
C ASP A 92 7.59 1.05 9.34
N ILE A 93 7.18 -0.22 9.17
CA ILE A 93 7.91 -1.38 9.72
C ILE A 93 9.34 -1.45 9.16
N GLY A 94 9.52 -1.26 7.85
CA GLY A 94 10.85 -1.26 7.24
C GLY A 94 11.75 -0.15 7.79
N ASN A 95 11.20 1.06 7.93
CA ASN A 95 11.92 2.19 8.52
C ASN A 95 12.24 1.97 10.00
N TYR A 96 11.32 1.39 10.76
CA TYR A 96 11.54 1.00 12.16
C TYR A 96 12.71 0.02 12.27
N LEU A 97 12.73 -1.04 11.45
CA LEU A 97 13.81 -2.03 11.44
C LEU A 97 15.16 -1.43 11.06
N ASN A 98 15.19 -0.48 10.14
CA ASN A 98 16.39 0.27 9.76
C ASN A 98 16.89 1.21 10.87
N GLY A 99 15.99 1.70 11.72
CA GLY A 99 16.33 2.54 12.87
C GLY A 99 16.92 1.76 14.06
N LEU A 100 16.80 0.43 14.08
CA LEU A 100 17.38 -0.41 15.13
C LEU A 100 18.90 -0.57 14.96
N PRO A 101 19.65 -0.86 16.04
CA PRO A 101 21.09 -1.11 15.98
C PRO A 101 21.46 -2.21 14.97
N ALA A 102 22.59 -2.04 14.28
CA ALA A 102 23.04 -2.98 13.24
C ALA A 102 23.34 -4.38 13.81
N ASP A 103 23.84 -4.45 15.05
CA ASP A 103 24.14 -5.69 15.79
C ASP A 103 22.88 -6.34 16.39
N ALA A 104 21.76 -5.61 16.48
CA ALA A 104 20.51 -6.17 16.96
C ALA A 104 19.98 -7.24 15.99
N LYS A 105 19.62 -8.40 16.55
CA LYS A 105 18.96 -9.48 15.83
C LYS A 105 17.48 -9.16 15.66
N LYS A 106 17.01 -9.19 14.42
CA LYS A 106 15.68 -8.71 14.02
C LYS A 106 14.92 -9.84 13.32
N TYR A 107 13.67 -10.02 13.68
CA TYR A 107 12.79 -11.01 13.07
C TYR A 107 11.51 -10.33 12.58
N VAL A 108 11.08 -10.63 11.36
CA VAL A 108 9.78 -10.19 10.83
C VAL A 108 8.89 -11.42 10.68
N ILE A 109 7.76 -11.43 11.38
CA ILE A 109 6.77 -12.49 11.27
C ILE A 109 5.82 -12.15 10.14
N VAL A 110 5.87 -12.96 9.09
CA VAL A 110 5.14 -12.78 7.84
C VAL A 110 3.76 -13.42 7.97
N ASN A 111 2.89 -12.77 8.74
CA ASN A 111 1.51 -13.19 8.97
C ASN A 111 0.48 -12.41 8.13
N GLU A 112 0.93 -11.63 7.15
CA GLU A 112 0.06 -11.07 6.12
C GLU A 112 -0.06 -12.05 4.94
N GLY A 113 -1.30 -12.37 4.58
CA GLY A 113 -1.61 -13.25 3.45
C GLY A 113 -1.28 -12.61 2.11
N GLY A 114 -1.09 -13.43 1.08
CA GLY A 114 -0.83 -12.94 -0.27
C GLY A 114 -0.29 -14.05 -1.16
N VAL A 115 -0.03 -13.72 -2.41
CA VAL A 115 0.59 -14.68 -3.34
C VAL A 115 2.06 -14.88 -2.93
N PRO A 116 2.51 -16.11 -2.66
CA PRO A 116 3.90 -16.41 -2.31
C PRO A 116 4.84 -16.20 -3.49
N VAL A 117 6.03 -15.65 -3.23
CA VAL A 117 7.09 -15.44 -4.23
C VAL A 117 8.44 -15.94 -3.71
N PRO A 118 9.06 -16.97 -4.34
CA PRO A 118 8.54 -17.76 -5.47
C PRO A 118 7.34 -18.64 -5.06
N PHE A 119 6.45 -18.94 -6.01
CA PHE A 119 5.30 -19.82 -5.77
C PHE A 119 5.75 -21.29 -5.75
N PRO A 120 5.19 -22.17 -4.87
CA PRO A 120 4.16 -21.92 -3.86
C PRO A 120 4.70 -21.58 -2.46
N ASP A 121 5.99 -21.79 -2.19
CA ASP A 121 6.51 -21.84 -0.82
C ASP A 121 7.24 -20.58 -0.35
N GLY A 122 7.33 -19.55 -1.20
CA GLY A 122 8.05 -18.32 -0.91
C GLY A 122 7.41 -17.42 0.13
N ILE A 123 8.02 -16.24 0.30
CA ILE A 123 7.48 -15.18 1.17
C ILE A 123 6.39 -14.44 0.38
N PRO A 124 5.20 -14.21 0.95
CA PRO A 124 4.12 -13.52 0.25
C PRO A 124 4.47 -12.09 -0.17
N MET A 125 3.89 -11.67 -1.30
CA MET A 125 4.10 -10.36 -1.92
C MET A 125 4.07 -9.16 -0.95
N PRO A 126 3.16 -9.08 0.04
CA PRO A 126 3.14 -7.94 0.97
C PRO A 126 4.45 -7.72 1.74
N ALA A 127 5.21 -8.79 2.03
CA ALA A 127 6.46 -8.67 2.77
C ALA A 127 7.59 -8.04 1.94
N GLN A 128 7.46 -8.05 0.60
CA GLN A 128 8.49 -7.52 -0.31
C GLN A 128 8.76 -6.03 -0.08
N THR A 129 7.75 -5.25 0.32
CA THR A 129 7.93 -3.84 0.69
C THR A 129 8.91 -3.69 1.84
N ILE A 130 8.76 -4.50 2.90
CA ILE A 130 9.66 -4.48 4.06
C ILE A 130 11.06 -4.95 3.65
N MET A 131 11.14 -6.02 2.85
CA MET A 131 12.42 -6.55 2.32
C MET A 131 13.17 -5.51 1.47
N PHE A 132 12.43 -4.74 0.66
CA PHE A 132 13.01 -3.71 -0.18
C PHE A 132 13.54 -2.53 0.65
N ILE A 133 12.74 -2.01 1.59
CA ILE A 133 13.14 -0.89 2.45
C ILE A 133 14.33 -1.27 3.35
N THR A 134 14.38 -2.52 3.81
CA THR A 134 15.45 -3.04 4.67
C THR A 134 16.62 -3.64 3.89
N HIS A 135 16.66 -3.45 2.57
CA HIS A 135 17.75 -3.95 1.75
C HIS A 135 19.10 -3.36 2.19
N GLY A 136 20.01 -4.23 2.64
CA GLY A 136 21.33 -3.84 3.16
C GLY A 136 21.39 -3.71 4.69
N THR A 137 20.25 -3.80 5.39
CA THR A 137 20.22 -3.83 6.86
C THR A 137 20.57 -5.23 7.36
N PRO A 138 21.63 -5.38 8.18
CA PRO A 138 22.06 -6.69 8.64
C PRO A 138 21.13 -7.27 9.71
N ASN A 139 21.23 -8.60 9.87
CA ASN A 139 20.60 -9.37 10.95
C ASN A 139 19.07 -9.35 10.95
N ILE A 140 18.43 -9.25 9.77
CA ILE A 140 16.98 -9.41 9.62
C ILE A 140 16.67 -10.79 9.03
N ALA A 141 15.79 -11.53 9.70
CA ALA A 141 15.24 -12.78 9.19
C ALA A 141 13.71 -12.68 9.06
N TYR A 142 13.18 -13.16 7.94
CA TYR A 142 11.76 -13.22 7.67
C TYR A 142 11.26 -14.64 7.94
N LEU A 143 10.29 -14.77 8.85
CA LEU A 143 9.77 -16.05 9.32
C LEU A 143 8.28 -16.13 9.08
N LYS A 144 7.79 -17.27 8.60
CA LYS A 144 6.36 -17.55 8.62
C LYS A 144 5.90 -17.87 10.06
N PRO A 145 4.60 -17.76 10.38
CA PRO A 145 4.09 -18.06 11.72
C PRO A 145 4.46 -19.47 12.22
N GLU A 146 4.63 -20.45 11.33
CA GLU A 146 5.01 -21.82 11.70
C GLU A 146 6.48 -21.93 12.14
N GLN A 147 7.31 -20.92 11.85
CA GLN A 147 8.75 -20.92 12.10
C GLN A 147 9.15 -20.13 13.35
N LEU A 148 8.20 -19.77 14.22
CA LEU A 148 8.46 -18.97 15.43
C LEU A 148 9.54 -19.58 16.35
N GLN A 149 9.66 -20.91 16.39
CA GLN A 149 10.68 -21.62 17.18
C GLN A 149 12.13 -21.31 16.77
N SER A 150 12.34 -20.74 15.57
CA SER A 150 13.68 -20.35 15.10
C SER A 150 14.18 -19.02 15.69
N VAL A 151 13.31 -18.30 16.42
CA VAL A 151 13.69 -17.10 17.16
C VAL A 151 14.59 -17.49 18.33
N THR A 152 15.78 -16.89 18.39
CA THR A 152 16.76 -17.20 19.46
C THR A 152 17.50 -15.96 19.93
N GLY A 153 17.87 -15.96 21.21
CA GLY A 153 18.66 -14.92 21.85
C GLY A 153 17.93 -13.59 22.01
N LYS A 154 18.68 -12.55 22.41
CA LYS A 154 18.17 -11.18 22.49
C LYS A 154 17.81 -10.70 21.08
N SER A 155 16.54 -10.44 20.83
CA SER A 155 16.05 -10.06 19.52
C SER A 155 14.82 -9.16 19.58
N THR A 156 14.59 -8.42 18.49
CA THR A 156 13.36 -7.66 18.26
C THR A 156 12.55 -8.36 17.19
N ILE A 157 11.32 -8.74 17.51
CA ILE A 157 10.41 -9.44 16.61
C ILE A 157 9.33 -8.45 16.21
N VAL A 158 9.01 -8.32 14.93
CA VAL A 158 7.96 -7.43 14.42
C VAL A 158 6.95 -8.27 13.66
N LEU A 159 5.66 -8.07 13.94
CA LEU A 159 4.59 -8.72 13.19
C LEU A 159 4.15 -7.79 12.05
N MET A 160 3.91 -8.35 10.86
CA MET A 160 3.37 -7.58 9.74
C MET A 160 1.93 -7.13 9.99
N LYS A 161 1.15 -7.97 10.68
CA LYS A 161 -0.22 -7.70 11.09
C LYS A 161 -0.39 -8.04 12.56
N TYR A 162 -1.21 -7.29 13.28
CA TYR A 162 -1.56 -7.67 14.65
C TYR A 162 -2.19 -9.07 14.70
N ASP A 163 -1.60 -9.97 15.48
CA ASP A 163 -2.14 -11.29 15.77
C ASP A 163 -1.89 -11.64 17.23
N LYS A 164 -2.97 -11.65 18.01
CA LYS A 164 -2.94 -11.95 19.44
C LYS A 164 -2.43 -13.36 19.72
N ASN A 165 -2.72 -14.33 18.84
CA ASN A 165 -2.30 -15.72 19.05
C ASN A 165 -0.78 -15.84 18.93
N ILE A 166 -0.19 -15.18 17.92
CA ILE A 166 1.26 -15.14 17.73
C ILE A 166 1.92 -14.43 18.92
N LEU A 167 1.37 -13.30 19.37
CA LEU A 167 1.90 -12.59 20.55
C LEU A 167 1.84 -13.43 21.83
N ASN A 168 0.75 -14.17 22.04
CA ASN A 168 0.63 -15.10 23.17
C ASN A 168 1.67 -16.22 23.09
N GLN A 169 1.88 -16.82 21.91
CA GLN A 169 2.91 -17.84 21.71
C GLN A 169 4.32 -17.30 21.98
N LEU A 170 4.61 -16.07 21.55
CA LEU A 170 5.88 -15.40 21.85
C LEU A 170 6.05 -15.15 23.35
N GLN A 171 4.98 -14.77 24.05
CA GLN A 171 5.01 -14.59 25.51
C GLN A 171 5.22 -15.92 26.26
N GLU A 172 4.64 -17.02 25.78
CA GLU A 172 4.88 -18.35 26.34
C GLU A 172 6.32 -18.82 26.11
N MET A 173 6.88 -18.56 24.93
CA MET A 173 8.27 -18.90 24.60
C MET A 173 9.29 -18.02 25.34
N PHE A 174 8.96 -16.74 25.54
CA PHE A 174 9.82 -15.75 26.19
C PHE A 174 9.04 -15.01 27.28
N PRO A 175 8.88 -15.59 28.49
CA PRO A 175 8.09 -15.00 29.56
C PRO A 175 8.52 -13.60 29.99
N ASP A 176 9.82 -13.29 29.87
CA ASP A 176 10.41 -11.98 30.18
C ASP A 176 10.32 -10.96 29.04
N GLY A 177 9.77 -11.36 27.90
CA GLY A 177 9.63 -10.52 26.73
C GLY A 177 8.57 -9.43 26.92
N LYS A 178 8.71 -8.35 26.17
CA LYS A 178 7.82 -7.19 26.24
C LYS A 178 7.16 -6.94 24.89
N ILE A 179 5.84 -6.87 24.91
CA ILE A 179 5.05 -6.38 23.77
C ILE A 179 5.16 -4.86 23.74
N LEU A 180 5.52 -4.32 22.59
CA LEU A 180 5.60 -2.89 22.32
C LEU A 180 4.67 -2.57 21.14
N ASP A 181 3.86 -1.53 21.33
CA ASP A 181 3.04 -0.92 20.29
C ASP A 181 3.60 0.48 20.02
N GLN A 182 4.13 0.68 18.80
CA GLN A 182 4.64 1.97 18.36
C GLN A 182 3.97 2.36 17.05
N LYS A 183 2.91 3.17 17.10
CA LYS A 183 2.25 3.72 15.91
C LYS A 183 1.84 2.63 14.91
N ASP A 184 1.05 1.66 15.37
CA ASP A 184 0.58 0.50 14.58
C ASP A 184 1.67 -0.52 14.20
N ILE A 185 2.89 -0.38 14.74
CA ILE A 185 3.95 -1.39 14.65
C ILE A 185 3.92 -2.24 15.92
N TRP A 186 3.49 -3.49 15.76
CA TRP A 186 3.45 -4.49 16.83
C TRP A 186 4.78 -5.24 16.88
N SER A 187 5.55 -4.98 17.94
CA SER A 187 6.84 -5.63 18.15
C SER A 187 6.93 -6.31 19.51
N PHE A 188 7.82 -7.29 19.61
CA PHE A 188 8.09 -8.07 20.80
C PHE A 188 9.60 -8.08 21.03
N GLU A 189 10.03 -7.53 22.15
CA GLU A 189 11.44 -7.53 22.54
C GLU A 189 11.75 -8.69 23.48
N VAL A 190 12.71 -9.53 23.07
CA VAL A 190 13.26 -10.61 23.89
C VAL A 190 14.48 -10.07 24.63
N ASN A 191 14.41 -10.01 25.96
CA ASN A 191 15.54 -9.62 26.81
C ASN A 191 16.26 -10.88 27.35
N PRO A 192 17.60 -10.88 27.52
CA PRO A 192 18.40 -12.10 27.65
C PRO A 192 18.39 -12.74 29.05
N LYS A 193 17.35 -12.54 29.89
CA LYS A 193 17.45 -13.02 31.27
C LYS A 193 17.28 -14.53 31.46
N HIS A 194 16.72 -15.26 30.51
CA HIS A 194 16.74 -16.73 30.55
C HIS A 194 16.98 -17.34 29.17
N GLU A 195 18.25 -17.62 28.87
CA GLU A 195 18.62 -18.61 27.88
C GLU A 195 18.07 -19.97 28.36
N ILE A 196 17.09 -20.52 27.65
CA ILE A 196 16.50 -21.81 27.99
C ILE A 196 17.60 -22.88 27.85
N ARG A 197 18.08 -23.36 29.00
CA ARG A 197 18.99 -24.49 29.10
C ARG A 197 18.24 -25.73 28.62
N ASN A 198 18.53 -26.15 27.39
CA ASN A 198 18.01 -27.38 26.80
C ASN A 198 18.33 -28.57 27.75
N PRO A 199 17.37 -29.39 28.19
CA PRO A 199 17.69 -30.63 28.86
C PRO A 199 18.24 -31.60 27.81
N LYS A 200 19.46 -32.09 28.07
CA LYS A 200 20.03 -33.24 27.37
C LYS A 200 19.21 -34.49 27.62
#